data_AF-A0A7Y5TSW6-F1
#
_entry.id   AF-A0A7Y5TSW6-F1
#
_cell.length_a   1.000
_cell.length_b   1.000
_cell.length_c   1.000
_cell.angle_alpha   90.00
_cell.angle_beta   90.00
_cell.angle_gamma   90.00
#
_symmetry.space_group_name_H-M   'P 1'
#
loop_
_entity.id
_entity.type
_entity.pdbx_description
1 polymer ?
#
loop_
_entity_poly.entity_id
_entity_poly.type
_entity_poly.pdbx_seq_one_letter_code
_entity_poly.pdbx_strand_id
1 'polypeptide(L)'
;MTTSAIVASWPASQRETIAMMTAKYGEPTVVGDRMVVWYGTGPFVKTAVARDEVPHNFPMPHTDYLTQTVKHRVPADKLAALNEYDGSVFYHRTRGELSAQCDKEEMNFLALNLAHDIITGKRTVADARAFYAKTAMAFKQGDRSSPYVQGLIFQTEPSAADPDQPQPM
;
A
#
# COMPACT_ATOMS: atom_id res chain seq x y z
N MET A 1 19.83 16.05 12.46
CA MET A 1 18.55 16.18 13.19
C MET A 1 18.00 14.79 13.41
N THR A 2 17.47 14.50 14.59
CA THR A 2 16.85 13.20 14.88
C THR A 2 15.44 13.15 14.28
N THR A 3 14.96 11.96 13.90
CA THR A 3 13.60 11.73 13.38
C THR A 3 12.55 12.42 14.24
N SER A 4 12.69 12.31 15.57
CA SER A 4 11.79 12.86 16.58
C SER A 4 11.57 14.37 16.47
N ALA A 5 12.60 15.18 16.17
CA ALA A 5 12.45 16.64 16.11
C ALA A 5 11.65 17.12 14.89
N ILE A 6 11.79 16.44 13.75
CA ILE A 6 11.13 16.81 12.50
C ILE A 6 9.64 16.43 12.54
N VAL A 7 9.33 15.26 13.11
CA VAL A 7 7.97 14.72 13.10
C VAL A 7 7.13 15.12 14.32
N ALA A 8 7.72 15.80 15.32
CA ALA A 8 7.02 16.22 16.54
C ALA A 8 5.77 17.07 16.27
N SER A 9 5.79 17.88 15.20
CA SER A 9 4.70 18.77 14.80
C SER A 9 3.65 18.13 13.89
N TRP A 10 3.88 16.89 13.43
CA TRP A 10 2.95 16.20 12.53
C TRP A 10 1.67 15.78 13.26
N PRO A 11 0.56 15.47 12.57
CA PRO A 11 -0.64 15.02 13.25
C PRO A 11 -0.42 13.68 13.98
N ALA A 12 -1.24 13.42 15.01
CA ALA A 12 -1.00 12.35 15.96
C ALA A 12 -0.98 10.95 15.32
N SER A 13 -1.91 10.70 14.39
CA SER A 13 -2.03 9.43 13.66
C SER A 13 -0.77 9.11 12.86
N GLN A 14 -0.16 10.09 12.18
CA GLN A 14 1.09 9.89 11.45
C GLN A 14 2.25 9.60 12.41
N ARG A 15 2.33 10.30 13.55
CA ARG A 15 3.38 10.03 14.56
C ARG A 15 3.26 8.63 15.15
N GLU A 16 2.04 8.18 15.42
CA GLU A 16 1.76 6.82 15.89
C GLU A 16 2.13 5.79 14.83
N THR A 17 1.74 5.99 13.57
CA THR A 17 2.14 5.10 12.47
C THR A 17 3.65 5.09 12.28
N ILE A 18 4.34 6.23 12.37
CA ILE A 18 5.81 6.28 12.32
C ILE A 18 6.41 5.46 13.45
N ALA A 19 5.91 5.60 14.69
CA ALA A 19 6.41 4.82 15.83
C ALA A 19 6.20 3.32 15.63
N MET A 20 5.03 2.90 15.11
CA MET A 20 4.75 1.49 14.78
C MET A 20 5.68 0.96 13.68
N MET A 21 5.89 1.73 12.61
CA MET A 21 6.78 1.34 11.52
C MET A 21 8.23 1.29 12.00
N THR A 22 8.69 2.23 12.84
CA THR A 22 10.02 2.20 13.44
C THR A 22 10.21 0.97 14.33
N ALA A 23 9.21 0.64 15.16
CA ALA A 23 9.27 -0.54 16.03
C ALA A 23 9.36 -1.84 15.21
N LYS A 24 8.70 -1.89 14.05
CA LYS A 24 8.65 -3.09 13.19
C LYS A 24 9.87 -3.21 12.27
N TYR A 25 10.31 -2.10 11.68
CA TYR A 25 11.27 -2.07 10.58
C TYR A 25 12.60 -1.38 10.90
N GLY A 26 12.77 -0.87 12.12
CA GLY A 26 13.93 -0.09 12.52
C GLY A 26 13.85 1.38 12.09
N GLU A 27 14.95 2.11 12.21
CA GLU A 27 14.97 3.55 11.88
C GLU A 27 14.68 3.82 10.39
N PRO A 28 13.96 4.91 10.06
CA PRO A 28 13.71 5.27 8.68
C PRO A 28 14.98 5.63 7.92
N THR A 29 15.00 5.30 6.63
CA THR A 29 16.09 5.66 5.72
C THR A 29 16.07 7.14 5.35
N VAL A 30 14.87 7.73 5.26
CA VAL A 30 14.68 9.14 4.91
C VAL A 30 13.73 9.77 5.92
N VAL A 31 14.13 10.93 6.44
CA VAL A 31 13.28 11.79 7.27
C VAL A 31 13.26 13.18 6.64
N GLY A 32 12.09 13.57 6.15
CA GLY A 32 11.82 14.91 5.64
C GLY A 32 10.70 15.58 6.43
N ASP A 33 10.49 16.87 6.15
CA ASP A 33 9.45 17.70 6.77
C ASP A 33 8.01 17.26 6.43
N ARG A 34 7.84 16.53 5.33
CA ARG A 34 6.54 16.08 4.78
C ARG A 34 6.43 14.58 4.53
N MET A 35 7.53 13.83 4.64
CA MET A 35 7.55 12.39 4.39
C MET A 35 8.64 11.69 5.22
N VAL A 36 8.31 10.52 5.77
CA VAL A 36 9.26 9.57 6.36
C VAL A 36 9.23 8.29 5.54
N VAL A 37 10.40 7.74 5.20
CA VAL A 37 10.51 6.56 4.31
C VAL A 37 11.45 5.54 4.89
N TRP A 38 11.04 4.28 4.80
CA TRP A 38 11.88 3.10 4.96
C TRP A 38 11.99 2.40 3.61
N TYR A 39 13.21 2.02 3.23
CA TYR A 39 13.45 1.14 2.10
C TYR A 39 13.70 -0.30 2.58
N GLY A 40 13.25 -1.29 1.81
CA GLY A 40 13.50 -2.70 2.11
C GLY A 40 12.84 -3.21 3.40
N THR A 41 11.56 -2.89 3.62
CA THR A 41 10.80 -3.27 4.82
C THR A 41 10.05 -4.59 4.64
N GLY A 42 10.77 -5.71 4.64
CA GLY A 42 10.18 -7.04 4.42
C GLY A 42 9.75 -7.22 2.96
N PRO A 43 8.48 -7.54 2.64
CA PRO A 43 8.04 -7.73 1.26
C PRO A 43 7.97 -6.42 0.46
N PHE A 44 8.04 -5.28 1.16
CA PHE A 44 7.92 -3.97 0.53
C PHE A 44 9.28 -3.43 0.09
N VAL A 45 9.36 -2.94 -1.15
CA VAL A 45 10.53 -2.16 -1.59
C VAL A 45 10.59 -0.82 -0.87
N LYS A 46 9.44 -0.28 -0.48
CA LYS A 46 9.31 1.00 0.20
C LYS A 46 8.06 1.03 1.07
N THR A 47 8.21 1.56 2.29
CA THR A 47 7.13 2.01 3.16
C THR A 47 7.32 3.50 3.40
N ALA A 48 6.28 4.30 3.18
CA ALA A 48 6.34 5.75 3.35
C ALA A 48 5.13 6.28 4.12
N VAL A 49 5.38 7.15 5.09
CA VAL A 49 4.35 7.91 5.80
C VAL A 49 4.42 9.35 5.33
N ALA A 50 3.34 9.86 4.74
CA ALA A 50 3.17 11.27 4.42
C ALA A 50 2.65 12.03 5.64
N ARG A 51 3.03 13.30 5.76
CA ARG A 51 2.49 14.19 6.81
C ARG A 51 1.03 14.53 6.58
N ASP A 52 0.71 14.88 5.35
CA ASP A 52 -0.63 15.32 4.99
C ASP A 52 -1.47 14.11 4.59
N GLU A 53 -2.77 14.18 4.91
CA GLU A 53 -3.73 13.11 4.71
C GLU A 53 -4.62 13.37 3.50
N VAL A 54 -5.05 12.31 2.82
CA VAL A 54 -5.97 12.39 1.68
C VAL A 54 -7.28 11.67 2.03
N PRO A 55 -8.45 12.31 1.93
CA PRO A 55 -9.72 11.64 2.20
C PRO A 55 -9.98 10.47 1.24
N HIS A 56 -10.36 9.32 1.79
CA HIS A 56 -10.70 8.12 1.04
C HIS A 56 -11.98 7.49 1.59
N ASN A 57 -12.97 7.25 0.72
CA ASN A 57 -14.33 6.86 1.12
C ASN A 57 -14.63 5.37 0.99
N PHE A 58 -13.70 4.57 0.47
CA PHE A 58 -13.87 3.13 0.29
C PHE A 58 -12.95 2.36 1.23
N PRO A 59 -13.39 1.29 1.91
CA PRO A 59 -14.76 0.76 1.95
C PRO A 59 -15.69 1.59 2.84
N MET A 60 -15.12 2.49 3.64
CA MET A 60 -15.81 3.47 4.45
C MET A 60 -14.94 4.73 4.60
N PRO A 61 -15.49 5.89 4.99
CA PRO A 61 -14.72 7.12 5.15
C PRO A 61 -13.54 6.96 6.12
N HIS A 62 -12.34 7.24 5.62
CA HIS A 62 -11.07 7.31 6.33
C HIS A 62 -10.11 8.22 5.56
N THR A 63 -8.83 8.23 5.95
CA THR A 63 -7.80 9.07 5.33
C THR A 63 -6.54 8.27 5.03
N ASP A 64 -5.90 8.58 3.93
CA ASP A 64 -4.73 7.87 3.42
C ASP A 64 -3.46 8.66 3.68
N TYR A 65 -2.45 8.00 4.25
CA TYR A 65 -1.15 8.62 4.50
C TYR A 65 0.02 7.62 4.62
N LEU A 66 -0.25 6.31 4.77
CA LEU A 66 0.74 5.23 4.77
C LEU A 66 0.72 4.53 3.41
N THR A 67 1.78 4.69 2.62
CA THR A 67 1.97 3.98 1.35
C THR A 67 2.95 2.82 1.52
N GLN A 68 2.57 1.66 1.00
CA GLN A 68 3.46 0.52 0.89
C GLN A 68 3.52 0.02 -0.55
N THR A 69 4.74 -0.30 -1.01
CA THR A 69 5.04 -0.62 -2.41
C THR A 69 5.69 -1.99 -2.51
N VAL A 70 5.24 -2.82 -3.44
CA VAL A 70 5.82 -4.14 -3.76
C VAL A 70 6.28 -4.17 -5.21
N LYS A 71 7.20 -5.09 -5.54
CA LYS A 71 7.43 -5.45 -6.94
C LYS A 71 6.35 -6.41 -7.42
N HIS A 72 5.60 -6.01 -8.45
CA HIS A 72 4.51 -6.81 -9.02
C HIS A 72 4.24 -6.36 -10.46
N ARG A 73 4.14 -7.29 -11.40
CA ARG A 73 3.84 -6.97 -12.80
C ARG A 73 2.32 -6.92 -13.00
N VAL A 74 1.85 -5.82 -13.59
CA VAL A 74 0.44 -5.66 -13.96
C VAL A 74 0.31 -5.71 -15.49
N PRO A 75 -0.40 -6.71 -16.05
CA PRO A 75 -0.75 -6.72 -17.47
C PRO A 75 -1.55 -5.47 -17.85
N ALA A 76 -1.29 -4.91 -19.03
CA ALA A 76 -1.89 -3.64 -19.45
C ALA A 76 -3.43 -3.69 -19.48
N ASP A 77 -4.02 -4.84 -19.85
CA ASP A 77 -5.46 -5.08 -19.89
C ASP A 77 -6.11 -5.14 -18.50
N LYS A 78 -5.31 -5.21 -17.42
CA LYS A 78 -5.79 -5.21 -16.02
C LYS A 78 -5.76 -3.84 -15.37
N LEU A 79 -5.14 -2.84 -15.98
CA LEU A 79 -4.98 -1.50 -15.38
C LEU A 79 -6.33 -0.82 -15.10
N ALA A 80 -7.28 -0.92 -16.03
CA ALA A 80 -8.62 -0.37 -15.84
C ALA A 80 -9.34 -1.02 -14.64
N ALA A 81 -9.22 -2.34 -14.50
CA ALA A 81 -9.83 -3.08 -13.41
C ALA A 81 -9.23 -2.70 -12.04
N LEU A 82 -7.91 -2.46 -11.96
CA LEU A 82 -7.29 -1.97 -10.73
C LEU A 82 -7.78 -0.56 -10.36
N ASN A 83 -7.91 0.32 -11.35
CA ASN A 83 -8.40 1.69 -11.13
C ASN A 83 -9.88 1.72 -10.72
N GLU A 84 -10.70 0.78 -11.21
CA GLU A 84 -12.10 0.61 -10.77
C GLU A 84 -12.20 0.01 -9.35
N TYR A 85 -11.24 -0.83 -9.00
CA TYR A 85 -11.23 -1.56 -7.74
C TYR A 85 -11.01 -0.66 -6.52
N ASP A 86 -9.95 0.14 -6.50
CA ASP A 86 -9.58 0.96 -5.34
C ASP A 86 -8.81 2.20 -5.81
N GLY A 87 -9.27 3.39 -5.39
CA GLY A 87 -8.67 4.66 -5.80
C GLY A 87 -7.28 4.89 -5.20
N SER A 88 -6.91 4.11 -4.19
CA SER A 88 -5.65 4.21 -3.47
C SER A 88 -4.71 3.04 -3.78
N VAL A 89 -5.04 2.24 -4.80
CA VAL A 89 -4.13 1.28 -5.43
C VAL A 89 -3.65 1.84 -6.76
N PHE A 90 -2.33 1.90 -6.95
CA PHE A 90 -1.73 2.46 -8.16
C PHE A 90 -0.49 1.70 -8.60
N TYR A 91 -0.23 1.72 -9.91
CA TYR A 91 0.84 0.98 -10.54
C TYR A 91 1.81 1.89 -11.31
N HIS A 92 3.11 1.67 -11.08
CA HIS A 92 4.18 2.32 -11.82
C HIS A 92 4.90 1.29 -12.72
N ARG A 93 4.50 1.22 -14.00
CA ARG A 93 5.02 0.26 -15.01
C ARG A 93 6.54 0.24 -15.11
N THR A 94 7.16 1.41 -15.31
CA THR A 94 8.63 1.54 -15.43
C THR A 94 9.39 0.89 -14.28
N ARG A 95 8.86 1.00 -13.06
CA ARG A 95 9.50 0.43 -11.87
C ARG A 95 8.99 -0.97 -11.54
N GLY A 96 7.90 -1.43 -12.17
CA GLY A 96 7.24 -2.67 -11.81
C GLY A 96 6.71 -2.63 -10.37
N GLU A 97 6.17 -1.48 -9.96
CA GLU A 97 5.81 -1.20 -8.57
C GLU A 97 4.30 -1.06 -8.44
N LEU A 98 3.68 -1.95 -7.65
CA LEU A 98 2.29 -1.86 -7.24
C LEU A 98 2.24 -1.33 -5.81
N SER A 99 1.39 -0.34 -5.58
CA SER A 99 1.26 0.34 -4.31
C SER A 99 -0.16 0.35 -3.82
N ALA A 100 -0.31 0.32 -2.50
CA ALA A 100 -1.52 0.67 -1.78
C ALA A 100 -1.22 1.81 -0.80
N GLN A 101 -2.19 2.69 -0.58
CA GLN A 101 -2.14 3.74 0.43
C GLN A 101 -3.37 3.66 1.33
N CYS A 102 -3.18 3.72 2.65
CA CYS A 102 -4.24 3.67 3.65
C CYS A 102 -3.77 4.33 4.97
N ASP A 103 -4.50 4.20 6.08
CA ASP A 103 -4.07 4.57 7.44
C ASP A 103 -3.37 3.41 8.19
N LYS A 104 -3.55 2.17 7.71
CA LYS A 104 -3.02 0.93 8.33
C LYS A 104 -2.32 0.02 7.34
N GLU A 105 -1.27 -0.64 7.82
CA GLU A 105 -0.52 -1.62 7.03
C GLU A 105 -1.38 -2.86 6.71
N GLU A 106 -2.20 -3.30 7.64
CA GLU A 106 -3.09 -4.45 7.44
C GLU A 106 -4.08 -4.21 6.29
N MET A 107 -4.52 -2.95 6.11
CA MET A 107 -5.39 -2.58 5.00
C MET A 107 -4.60 -2.47 3.68
N ASN A 108 -3.33 -2.06 3.72
CA ASN A 108 -2.46 -2.15 2.55
C ASN A 108 -2.21 -3.61 2.12
N PHE A 109 -2.02 -4.54 3.06
CA PHE A 109 -1.95 -5.97 2.73
C PHE A 109 -3.25 -6.44 2.06
N LEU A 110 -4.41 -6.11 2.62
CA LEU A 110 -5.71 -6.48 2.04
C LEU A 110 -5.85 -5.92 0.62
N ALA A 111 -5.53 -4.64 0.42
CA ALA A 111 -5.62 -3.96 -0.85
C ALA A 111 -4.73 -4.61 -1.92
N LEU A 112 -3.46 -4.87 -1.60
CA LEU A 112 -2.49 -5.49 -2.50
C LEU A 112 -2.84 -6.94 -2.84
N ASN A 113 -3.29 -7.71 -1.85
CA ASN A 113 -3.70 -9.11 -2.06
C ASN A 113 -4.91 -9.22 -2.99
N LEU A 114 -5.89 -8.32 -2.85
CA LEU A 114 -7.05 -8.28 -3.72
C LEU A 114 -6.74 -7.71 -5.11
N ALA A 115 -5.82 -6.75 -5.20
CA ALA A 115 -5.28 -6.32 -6.50
C ALA A 115 -4.63 -7.51 -7.24
N HIS A 116 -3.83 -8.32 -6.55
CA HIS A 116 -3.27 -9.55 -7.10
C HIS A 116 -4.36 -10.55 -7.56
N ASP A 117 -5.40 -10.76 -6.76
CA ASP A 117 -6.53 -11.62 -7.13
C ASP A 117 -7.23 -11.13 -8.42
N ILE A 118 -7.37 -9.81 -8.62
CA ILE A 118 -7.94 -9.23 -9.85
C ILE A 118 -7.00 -9.43 -11.03
N ILE A 119 -5.71 -9.17 -10.86
CA ILE A 119 -4.70 -9.31 -11.91
C ILE A 119 -4.67 -10.74 -12.44
N THR A 120 -4.72 -11.72 -11.54
CA THR A 120 -4.70 -13.16 -11.86
C THR A 120 -6.06 -13.72 -12.29
N GLY A 121 -7.12 -12.91 -12.24
CA GLY A 121 -8.48 -13.34 -12.60
C GLY A 121 -9.16 -14.23 -11.55
N LYS A 122 -8.57 -14.38 -10.36
CA LYS A 122 -9.17 -15.09 -9.23
C LYS A 122 -10.41 -14.37 -8.69
N ARG A 123 -10.47 -13.05 -8.81
CA ARG A 123 -11.64 -12.24 -8.44
C ARG A 123 -12.00 -11.23 -9.51
N THR A 124 -13.28 -10.90 -9.57
CA THR A 124 -13.76 -9.71 -10.30
C THR A 124 -13.58 -8.47 -9.41
N VAL A 125 -13.66 -7.28 -10.02
CA VAL A 125 -13.63 -6.01 -9.27
C VAL A 125 -14.74 -5.94 -8.23
N ALA A 126 -15.97 -6.28 -8.61
CA ALA A 126 -17.12 -6.24 -7.71
C ALA A 126 -16.96 -7.19 -6.50
N ASP A 127 -16.51 -8.42 -6.75
CA ASP A 127 -16.25 -9.40 -5.69
C ASP A 127 -15.10 -8.95 -4.78
N ALA A 128 -14.00 -8.42 -5.34
CA ALA A 128 -12.89 -7.88 -4.56
C ALA A 128 -13.33 -6.73 -3.66
N ARG A 129 -14.16 -5.79 -4.16
CA ARG A 129 -14.68 -4.68 -3.37
C ARG A 129 -15.58 -5.14 -2.22
N ALA A 130 -16.46 -6.10 -2.48
CA ALA A 130 -17.32 -6.70 -1.46
C ALA A 130 -16.50 -7.45 -0.40
N PHE A 131 -15.50 -8.22 -0.82
CA PHE A 131 -14.60 -8.93 0.08
C PHE A 131 -13.77 -7.97 0.94
N TYR A 132 -13.25 -6.88 0.34
CA TYR A 132 -12.56 -5.83 1.08
C TYR A 132 -13.45 -5.31 2.19
N ALA A 133 -14.64 -4.79 1.85
CA ALA A 133 -15.53 -4.15 2.82
C ALA A 133 -15.90 -5.07 3.98
N LYS A 134 -16.19 -6.35 3.68
CA LYS A 134 -16.44 -7.37 4.71
C LYS A 134 -15.23 -7.59 5.61
N THR A 135 -14.04 -7.73 5.02
CA THR A 135 -12.81 -8.03 5.76
C THR A 135 -12.36 -6.84 6.61
N ALA A 136 -12.43 -5.62 6.09
CA ALA A 136 -12.14 -4.40 6.83
C ALA A 136 -13.10 -4.19 8.01
N MET A 137 -14.39 -4.49 7.82
CA MET A 137 -15.37 -4.45 8.92
C MET A 137 -15.07 -5.50 10.01
N ALA A 138 -14.73 -6.74 9.62
CA ALA A 138 -14.33 -7.78 10.57
C ALA A 138 -13.06 -7.37 11.35
N PHE A 139 -12.07 -6.83 10.65
CA PHE A 139 -10.85 -6.28 11.27
C PHE A 139 -11.16 -5.19 12.29
N LYS A 140 -12.06 -4.25 11.94
CA LYS A 140 -12.52 -3.19 12.84
C LYS A 140 -13.23 -3.75 14.09
N GLN A 141 -13.91 -4.89 13.96
CA GLN A 141 -14.56 -5.60 15.07
C GLN A 141 -13.58 -6.47 15.89
N GLY A 142 -12.30 -6.47 15.55
CA GLY A 142 -11.24 -7.19 16.26
C GLY A 142 -10.86 -8.54 15.65
N ASP A 143 -11.53 -8.98 14.59
CA ASP A 143 -11.17 -10.21 13.89
C ASP A 143 -10.01 -9.98 12.92
N ARG A 144 -8.82 -10.42 13.32
CA ARG A 144 -7.59 -10.35 12.54
C ARG A 144 -7.19 -11.70 11.93
N SER A 145 -8.11 -12.67 11.89
CA SER A 145 -7.81 -14.04 11.46
C SER A 145 -7.63 -14.19 9.93
N SER A 146 -8.14 -13.25 9.14
CA SER A 146 -8.04 -13.33 7.69
C SER A 146 -6.57 -13.27 7.22
N PRO A 147 -6.11 -14.19 6.35
CA PRO A 147 -4.75 -14.13 5.84
C PRO A 147 -4.50 -12.87 4.99
N TYR A 148 -5.55 -12.25 4.45
CA TYR A 148 -5.44 -11.05 3.62
C TYR A 148 -4.94 -9.82 4.39
N VAL A 149 -5.05 -9.80 5.73
CA VAL A 149 -4.62 -8.67 6.58
C VAL A 149 -3.34 -8.95 7.36
N GLN A 150 -2.83 -10.19 7.31
CA GLN A 150 -1.64 -10.61 8.08
C GLN A 150 -0.33 -10.44 7.31
N GLY A 151 -0.40 -10.40 5.98
CA GLY A 151 0.76 -10.30 5.10
C GLY A 151 0.35 -10.45 3.63
N LEU A 152 1.34 -10.47 2.73
CA LEU A 152 1.09 -10.80 1.34
C LEU A 152 0.82 -12.31 1.19
N ILE A 153 -0.21 -12.64 0.41
CA ILE A 153 -0.57 -14.03 0.06
C ILE A 153 -0.02 -14.45 -1.31
N PHE A 154 0.84 -13.62 -1.89
CA PHE A 154 1.53 -13.85 -3.16
C PHE A 154 3.02 -13.52 -3.02
N GLN A 155 3.84 -14.09 -3.90
CA GLN A 155 5.26 -13.77 -3.98
C GLN A 155 5.47 -12.52 -4.83
N THR A 156 6.27 -11.57 -4.34
CA THR A 156 6.68 -10.41 -5.11
C THR A 156 7.60 -10.80 -6.26
N GLU A 157 7.66 -9.97 -7.29
CA GLU A 157 8.40 -10.25 -8.53
C GLU A 157 9.57 -9.27 -8.72
N PRO A 158 10.80 -9.55 -8.21
CA PRO A 158 11.91 -8.59 -8.25
C PRO A 158 12.23 -8.02 -9.64
N SER A 159 11.97 -8.79 -10.71
CA SER A 159 12.15 -8.42 -12.11
C SER A 159 10.89 -7.84 -12.79
N ALA A 160 9.93 -7.33 -12.02
CA ALA A 160 8.68 -6.77 -12.54
C ALA A 160 8.86 -5.46 -13.34
N ALA A 161 10.01 -4.80 -13.24
CA ALA A 161 10.28 -3.55 -13.94
C ALA A 161 10.15 -3.72 -15.46
N ASP A 162 9.47 -2.77 -16.10
CA ASP A 162 9.33 -2.68 -17.55
C ASP A 162 9.67 -1.26 -18.00
N PRO A 163 10.93 -0.99 -18.40
CA PRO A 163 11.40 0.36 -18.74
C PRO A 163 10.81 0.91 -20.05
N ASP A 164 9.90 0.18 -20.70
CA ASP A 164 9.41 0.41 -22.06
C ASP A 164 10.51 0.26 -23.12
N GLN A 165 10.15 0.49 -24.39
CA GLN A 165 11.08 0.46 -25.52
C GLN A 165 11.29 1.87 -26.09
N PRO A 166 12.50 2.17 -26.61
CA PRO A 166 12.70 3.41 -27.36
C PRO A 166 11.81 3.40 -28.61
N GLN A 167 11.23 4.56 -28.93
CA GLN A 167 10.51 4.74 -30.19
C GLN A 167 11.51 4.60 -31.35
N PRO A 168 11.30 3.66 -32.29
CA PRO A 168 12.09 3.62 -33.51
C PRO A 168 11.94 4.95 -34.25
N MET A 169 13.08 5.61 -34.53
CA MET A 169 13.13 6.81 -35.37
C MET A 169 13.19 6.44 -36.84
#